data_AF-A0A662UHP0-F1
#
_entry.id   AF-A0A662UHP0-F1
#
_cell.length_a   1.000
_cell.length_b   1.000
_cell.length_c   1.000
_cell.angle_alpha   90.00
_cell.angle_beta   90.00
_cell.angle_gamma   90.00
#
_symmetry.space_group_name_H-M   'P 1'
#
loop_
_entity.id
_entity.type
_entity.pdbx_description
1 polymer ?
#
loop_
_entity_poly.entity_id
_entity_poly.type
_entity_poly.pdbx_seq_one_letter_code
_entity_poly.pdbx_strand_id
1 'polypeptide(L)'
;MVGYVERSFDAVIVARRDGEVLDFVKREGININPSFFSRAAAELVAPIVDLTSMVGVSPNGMEVDFEYCGATLKVVVEGELLRIGVRLSRDRR
;
A
#
# COMPACT_ATOMS: atom_id res chain seq x y z
N MET A 1 17.03 -1.91 -2.60
CA MET A 1 16.84 -3.13 -3.41
C MET A 1 15.37 -3.22 -3.79
N VAL A 2 14.96 -2.52 -4.86
CA VAL A 2 13.58 -2.53 -5.42
C VAL A 2 13.39 -3.77 -6.33
N GLY A 3 14.08 -4.86 -5.96
CA GLY A 3 14.06 -6.11 -6.70
C GLY A 3 13.08 -7.04 -6.02
N TYR A 4 12.30 -7.76 -6.81
CA TYR A 4 11.14 -8.55 -6.37
C TYR A 4 9.96 -7.65 -6.01
N VAL A 5 9.22 -7.24 -7.05
CA VAL A 5 7.77 -7.36 -6.98
C VAL A 5 7.52 -8.73 -6.33
N GLU A 6 7.12 -8.76 -5.06
CA GLU A 6 6.69 -10.01 -4.43
C GLU A 6 5.79 -10.66 -5.47
N ARG A 7 6.08 -11.91 -5.88
CA ARG A 7 5.47 -12.56 -7.07
C ARG A 7 3.94 -12.63 -7.02
N SER A 8 3.34 -12.11 -5.96
CA SER A 8 1.94 -11.99 -5.69
C SER A 8 1.34 -10.60 -6.01
N PHE A 9 2.10 -9.50 -6.17
CA PHE A 9 1.54 -8.16 -6.48
C PHE A 9 1.78 -7.73 -7.91
N ASP A 10 0.82 -7.00 -8.50
CA ASP A 10 0.93 -6.44 -9.85
C ASP A 10 1.68 -5.10 -9.85
N ALA A 11 1.71 -4.42 -8.71
CA ALA A 11 2.49 -3.21 -8.47
C ALA A 11 2.92 -3.08 -7.01
N VAL A 12 3.98 -2.33 -6.77
CA VAL A 12 4.44 -1.90 -5.45
C VAL A 12 4.67 -0.40 -5.49
N ILE A 13 4.09 0.31 -4.52
CA ILE A 13 4.19 1.77 -4.36
C ILE A 13 4.85 2.03 -3.00
N VAL A 14 5.83 2.92 -2.96
CA VAL A 14 6.35 3.49 -1.72
C VAL A 14 5.85 4.92 -1.63
N ALA A 15 5.15 5.24 -0.56
CA ALA A 15 4.56 6.55 -0.36
C ALA A 15 4.79 7.05 1.07
N ARG A 16 4.65 8.36 1.29
CA ARG A 16 4.53 8.92 2.64
C ARG A 16 3.12 8.70 3.20
N ARG A 17 2.96 8.91 4.51
CA ARG A 17 1.66 8.83 5.20
C ARG A 17 0.60 9.84 4.74
N ASP A 18 0.98 10.86 3.98
CA ASP A 18 0.06 11.81 3.33
C ASP A 18 -0.34 11.38 1.90
N GLY A 19 0.14 10.22 1.44
CA GLY A 19 -0.12 9.67 0.11
C GLY A 19 0.82 10.17 -0.99
N GLU A 20 1.84 11.00 -0.68
CA GLU A 20 2.87 11.38 -1.65
C GLU A 20 3.65 10.15 -2.12
N VAL A 21 3.66 9.88 -3.42
CA VAL A 21 4.39 8.75 -4.01
C VAL A 21 5.87 9.09 -4.13
N LEU A 22 6.74 8.24 -3.57
CA LEU A 22 8.20 8.38 -3.62
C LEU A 22 8.83 7.42 -4.62
N ASP A 23 8.32 6.19 -4.72
CA ASP A 23 8.78 5.18 -5.67
C ASP A 23 7.62 4.30 -6.12
N PHE A 24 7.73 3.75 -7.32
CA PHE A 24 6.68 2.95 -7.92
C PHE A 24 7.25 1.98 -8.97
N VAL A 25 6.98 0.70 -8.76
CA VAL A 25 7.27 -0.37 -9.73
C VAL A 25 6.00 -1.15 -10.02
N LYS A 26 5.84 -1.55 -11.29
CA LYS A 26 4.71 -2.38 -11.73
C LYS A 26 5.18 -3.48 -12.67
N ARG A 27 4.35 -4.50 -12.80
CA ARG A 27 4.51 -5.51 -13.85
C ARG A 27 4.29 -4.89 -15.23
N GLU A 28 4.95 -5.49 -16.21
CA GLU A 28 4.74 -5.18 -17.62
C GLU A 28 3.26 -5.44 -18.01
N GLY A 29 2.71 -4.57 -18.87
CA GLY A 29 1.32 -4.67 -19.34
C GLY A 29 0.25 -4.21 -18.35
N ILE A 30 0.60 -3.92 -17.09
CA ILE A 30 -0.34 -3.41 -16.09
C ILE A 30 -0.44 -1.88 -16.22
N ASN A 31 -1.67 -1.34 -16.13
CA ASN A 31 -1.90 0.10 -16.08
C ASN A 31 -2.58 0.46 -14.75
N ILE A 32 -1.84 1.10 -13.85
CA ILE A 32 -2.38 1.60 -12.57
C ILE A 32 -1.94 3.04 -12.34
N ASN A 33 -2.76 3.79 -11.61
CA ASN A 33 -2.41 5.10 -11.10
C ASN A 33 -1.86 4.96 -9.67
N PRO A 34 -0.55 5.14 -9.45
CA PRO A 34 0.04 4.98 -8.11
C PRO A 34 -0.48 6.01 -7.11
N SER A 35 -0.77 7.25 -7.54
CA SER A 35 -1.28 8.30 -6.67
C SER A 35 -2.70 8.03 -6.16
N PHE A 36 -3.51 7.31 -6.93
CA PHE A 36 -4.85 6.90 -6.50
C PHE A 36 -4.76 5.90 -5.34
N PHE A 37 -3.95 4.85 -5.51
CA PHE A 37 -3.81 3.81 -4.50
C PHE A 37 -2.98 4.27 -3.28
N SER A 38 -2.01 5.17 -3.45
CA SER A 38 -1.25 5.73 -2.31
C SER A 38 -2.12 6.57 -1.40
N ARG A 39 -3.01 7.41 -1.96
CA ARG A 39 -3.96 8.20 -1.18
C ARG A 39 -4.97 7.30 -0.46
N ALA A 40 -5.53 6.32 -1.17
CA ALA A 40 -6.46 5.37 -0.54
C ALA A 40 -5.79 4.62 0.63
N ALA A 41 -4.57 4.12 0.44
CA ALA A 41 -3.83 3.45 1.52
C ALA A 41 -3.55 4.38 2.71
N ALA A 42 -3.13 5.62 2.46
CA ALA A 42 -2.89 6.62 3.50
C ALA A 42 -4.15 6.92 4.32
N GLU A 43 -5.27 7.17 3.66
CA GLU A 43 -6.56 7.44 4.30
C GLU A 43 -7.07 6.24 5.13
N LEU A 44 -6.91 5.02 4.62
CA LEU A 44 -7.34 3.80 5.31
C LEU A 44 -6.47 3.44 6.51
N VAL A 45 -5.16 3.71 6.44
CA VAL A 45 -4.19 3.34 7.48
C VAL A 45 -4.09 4.39 8.58
N ALA A 46 -4.28 5.69 8.27
CA ALA A 46 -4.20 6.78 9.24
C ALA A 46 -4.95 6.52 10.57
N PRO A 47 -6.25 6.16 10.57
CA PRO A 47 -6.96 5.92 11.83
C PRO A 47 -6.41 4.73 12.63
N ILE A 48 -5.83 3.73 11.96
CA ILE A 48 -5.26 2.55 12.63
C ILE A 48 -3.92 2.90 13.29
N VAL A 49 -3.12 3.72 12.61
CA VAL A 49 -1.86 4.24 13.14
C VAL A 49 -2.08 5.17 14.33
N ASP A 50 -3.11 6.00 14.28
CA ASP A 50 -3.48 6.87 15.40
C ASP A 50 -3.91 6.05 16.62
N LEU A 51 -4.76 5.03 16.43
CA LEU A 51 -5.19 4.15 17.51
C LEU A 51 -4.05 3.37 18.14
N THR A 52 -3.13 2.80 17.35
CA THR A 52 -1.96 2.06 17.87
C THR A 52 -1.05 2.97 18.68
N SER A 53 -0.82 4.20 18.21
CA SER A 53 -0.04 5.21 18.92
C SER A 53 -0.69 5.62 20.25
N MET A 54 -2.02 5.78 20.28
CA MET A 54 -2.77 6.10 21.50
C MET A 54 -2.66 5.03 22.58
N VAL A 55 -2.52 3.75 22.21
CA VAL A 55 -2.35 2.63 23.15
C VAL A 55 -0.88 2.31 23.45
N GLY A 56 0.07 3.15 22.99
CA GLY A 56 1.50 2.99 23.24
C GLY A 56 2.16 1.88 22.43
N VAL A 57 1.52 1.43 21.34
CA VAL A 57 2.06 0.41 20.43
C VAL A 57 2.67 1.10 19.21
N SER A 58 3.89 0.70 18.84
CA SER A 58 4.50 1.21 17.61
C SER A 58 3.76 0.66 16.38
N PRO A 59 3.31 1.52 15.45
CA PRO A 59 2.72 1.08 14.18
C PRO A 59 3.76 0.51 13.21
N ASN A 60 5.05 0.63 13.51
CA ASN A 60 6.11 0.20 12.60
C ASN A 60 6.10 -1.32 12.42
N GLY A 61 6.14 -1.78 11.16
CA GLY A 61 5.99 -3.20 10.80
C GLY A 61 4.55 -3.69 10.80
N MET A 62 3.57 -2.82 11.07
CA MET A 62 2.16 -3.16 10.94
C MET A 62 1.83 -3.46 9.48
N GLU A 63 1.08 -4.54 9.26
CA GLU A 63 0.62 -5.00 7.96
C GLU A 63 -0.91 -5.02 7.95
N VAL A 64 -1.51 -4.41 6.94
CA VAL A 64 -2.97 -4.35 6.77
C VAL A 64 -3.34 -4.62 5.32
N ASP A 65 -4.28 -5.54 5.13
CA ASP A 65 -4.85 -5.85 3.82
C ASP A 65 -6.23 -5.21 3.69
N PHE A 66 -6.48 -4.53 2.57
CA PHE A 66 -7.75 -3.93 2.23
C PHE A 66 -8.20 -4.37 0.83
N GLU A 67 -9.50 -4.61 0.66
CA GLU A 67 -10.11 -4.67 -0.68
C GLU A 67 -10.60 -3.27 -1.04
N TYR A 68 -10.11 -2.73 -2.16
CA TYR A 68 -10.42 -1.37 -2.60
C TYR A 68 -10.54 -1.29 -4.12
N CYS A 69 -11.72 -0.89 -4.61
CA CYS A 69 -11.99 -0.67 -6.03
C CYS A 69 -11.54 -1.82 -6.98
N GLY A 70 -11.77 -3.08 -6.57
CA GLY A 70 -11.38 -4.24 -7.39
C GLY A 70 -9.88 -4.52 -7.36
N ALA A 71 -9.20 -4.13 -6.28
CA ALA A 71 -7.83 -4.51 -6.00
C ALA A 71 -7.66 -4.82 -4.51
N THR A 72 -6.78 -5.77 -4.21
CA THR A 72 -6.26 -5.97 -2.87
C THR A 72 -5.06 -5.05 -2.67
N LEU A 73 -5.10 -4.23 -1.62
CA LEU A 73 -4.01 -3.38 -1.15
C LEU A 73 -3.42 -4.01 0.10
N LYS A 74 -2.17 -4.45 0.01
CA LYS A 74 -1.38 -4.83 1.17
C LYS A 74 -0.50 -3.66 1.58
N VAL A 75 -0.73 -3.09 2.75
CA VAL A 75 -0.01 -1.90 3.23
C VAL A 75 0.84 -2.29 4.44
N VAL A 76 2.14 -2.01 4.35
CA VAL A 76 3.08 -2.12 5.47
C VAL A 76 3.51 -0.73 5.90
N VAL A 77 3.42 -0.45 7.19
CA VAL A 77 3.87 0.82 7.79
C VAL A 77 5.35 0.72 8.16
N GLU A 78 6.20 1.56 7.57
CA GLU A 78 7.64 1.60 7.82
C GLU A 78 8.04 3.02 8.28
N GLY A 79 7.86 3.31 9.56
CA GLY A 79 8.00 4.67 10.10
C GLY A 79 7.02 5.63 9.44
N GLU A 80 7.54 6.67 8.79
CA GLU A 80 6.76 7.68 8.03
C GLU A 80 6.37 7.23 6.61
N LEU A 81 6.74 6.00 6.22
CA LEU A 81 6.49 5.45 4.90
C LEU A 81 5.40 4.37 4.94
N LEU A 82 4.72 4.25 3.81
CA LEU A 82 3.81 3.18 3.48
C LEU A 82 4.40 2.42 2.29
N ARG A 83 4.58 1.11 2.46
CA ARG A 83 4.88 0.19 1.36
C ARG A 83 3.58 -0.51 0.97
N ILE A 84 3.13 -0.29 -0.24
CA ILE A 84 1.81 -0.68 -0.71
C ILE A 84 1.95 -1.67 -1.86
N GLY A 85 1.63 -2.93 -1.63
CA GLY A 85 1.44 -3.93 -2.68
C GLY A 85 0.03 -3.85 -3.24
N VAL A 86 -0.09 -3.65 -4.56
CA VAL A 86 -1.37 -3.64 -5.26
C VAL A 86 -1.51 -4.91 -6.08
N ARG A 87 -2.56 -5.69 -5.81
CA ARG A 87 -2.96 -6.84 -6.63
C ARG A 87 -4.32 -6.52 -7.24
N LEU A 88 -4.39 -6.42 -8.56
CA LEU A 88 -5.67 -6.20 -9.22
C LEU A 88 -6.48 -7.49 -9.14
N SER A 89 -7.75 -7.39 -8.76
CA SER A 89 -8.66 -8.53 -8.76
C SER A 89 -8.79 -9.05 -10.19
N ARG A 90 -8.47 -10.33 -10.38
CA ARG A 90 -8.52 -10.99 -11.70
C ARG A 90 -9.92 -11.53 -12.04
N ASP A 91 -10.89 -11.26 -11.17
CA ASP A 91 -12.29 -11.59 -11.40
C ASP A 91 -12.95 -10.53 -12.28
N ARG A 92 -13.68 -10.85 -13.34
CA ARG A 92 -13.79 -12.03 -14.22
C ARG A 92 -14.73 -11.50 -15.32
N ARG A 93 -14.33 -11.50 -16.59
CA ARG A 93 -15.33 -11.33 -17.65
C ARG A 93 -16.29 -12.51 -17.64
#